data_AF-A0A2N3III0-F1
#
_entry.id   AF-A0A2N3III0-F1
#
_cell.length_a   1.000
_cell.length_b   1.000
_cell.length_c   1.000
_cell.angle_alpha   90.00
_cell.angle_beta   90.00
_cell.angle_gamma   90.00
#
_symmetry.space_group_name_H-M   'P 1'
#
loop_
_entity.id
_entity.type
_entity.pdbx_description
1 polymer ?
#
loop_
_entity_poly.entity_id
_entity_poly.type
_entity_poly.pdbx_seq_one_letter_code
_entity_poly.pdbx_strand_id
1 'polypeptide(L)'
;MEVNKADVDFLQDKITAIRFELTPYMQSRNLVFNAEQMLELLVALPVVIGVNLDHQIDFFEERVLDHAAKVASQFYNEQLNEDTHALFKRIAEPDNTMNDSVFVQDFKHEMRFMITSFATYQEHWLKALQYLWELEPLLKKYNPFFKPLRKSFVETMYMILLSNSGDDKIETEQMNKVLAQLGIQVDDAEFEQIKQSVAK
;
A
#
# COMPACT_ATOMS: atom_id res chain seq x y z
N MET A 1 -5.10 18.28 -17.51
CA MET A 1 -6.60 18.24 -17.54
C MET A 1 -7.17 19.27 -16.55
N GLU A 2 -8.37 19.85 -16.75
CA GLU A 2 -8.96 20.75 -15.74
C GLU A 2 -9.53 19.94 -14.57
N VAL A 3 -8.98 20.14 -13.37
CA VAL A 3 -9.40 19.42 -12.15
C VAL A 3 -10.73 19.99 -11.65
N ASN A 4 -11.79 19.17 -11.69
CA ASN A 4 -13.13 19.52 -11.20
C ASN A 4 -13.18 19.50 -9.66
N LYS A 5 -13.90 20.45 -9.06
CA LYS A 5 -14.17 20.52 -7.62
C LYS A 5 -14.73 19.21 -7.05
N ALA A 6 -15.67 18.57 -7.74
CA ALA A 6 -16.27 17.31 -7.25
C ALA A 6 -15.23 16.17 -7.10
N ASP A 7 -14.21 16.15 -7.96
CA ASP A 7 -13.13 15.17 -7.87
C ASP A 7 -12.19 15.47 -6.68
N VAL A 8 -11.95 16.76 -6.42
CA VAL A 8 -11.16 17.22 -5.26
C VAL A 8 -11.89 16.91 -3.95
N ASP A 9 -13.18 17.20 -3.87
CA ASP A 9 -14.00 16.92 -2.69
C ASP A 9 -14.04 15.41 -2.40
N PHE A 10 -14.24 14.58 -3.44
CA PHE A 10 -14.16 13.12 -3.29
C PHE A 10 -12.79 12.64 -2.81
N LEU A 11 -11.70 13.15 -3.39
CA LEU A 11 -10.35 12.78 -2.96
C LEU A 11 -10.12 13.22 -1.49
N GLN A 12 -10.51 14.44 -1.13
CA GLN A 12 -10.38 14.96 0.24
C GLN A 12 -11.13 14.08 1.24
N ASP A 13 -12.36 13.68 0.93
CA ASP A 13 -13.16 12.80 1.79
C ASP A 13 -12.47 11.46 2.01
N LYS A 14 -11.94 10.84 0.94
CA LYS A 14 -11.23 9.56 1.04
C LYS A 14 -9.89 9.67 1.76
N ILE A 15 -9.11 10.72 1.51
CA ILE A 15 -7.87 10.97 2.25
C ILE A 15 -8.15 11.23 3.73
N THR A 16 -9.25 11.90 4.05
CA THR A 16 -9.68 12.12 5.44
C THR A 16 -10.07 10.80 6.11
N ALA A 17 -10.80 9.93 5.42
CA ALA A 17 -11.16 8.61 5.92
C ALA A 17 -9.92 7.72 6.14
N ILE A 18 -8.98 7.71 5.19
CA ILE A 18 -7.69 7.02 5.34
C ILE A 18 -6.94 7.55 6.58
N ARG A 19 -6.83 8.87 6.72
CA ARG A 19 -6.14 9.49 7.87
C ARG A 19 -6.79 9.11 9.19
N PHE A 20 -8.11 9.09 9.25
CA PHE A 20 -8.85 8.68 10.44
C PHE A 20 -8.49 7.24 10.83
N GLU A 21 -8.52 6.29 9.89
CA GLU A 21 -8.14 4.91 10.16
C GLU A 21 -6.67 4.79 10.60
N LEU A 22 -5.76 5.57 10.02
CA LEU A 22 -4.34 5.54 10.38
C LEU A 22 -4.02 6.33 11.68
N THR A 23 -5.00 6.99 12.30
CA THR A 23 -4.79 7.82 13.50
C THR A 23 -4.17 7.04 14.67
N PRO A 24 -4.61 5.83 15.03
CA PRO A 24 -4.01 5.05 16.12
C PRO A 24 -2.52 4.75 15.87
N TYR A 25 -2.17 4.37 14.63
CA TYR A 25 -0.77 4.14 14.23
C TYR A 25 0.06 5.42 14.36
N MET A 26 -0.41 6.51 13.74
CA MET A 26 0.25 7.82 13.73
C MET A 26 0.48 8.35 15.15
N GLN A 27 -0.52 8.25 16.03
CA GLN A 27 -0.40 8.65 17.44
C GLN A 27 0.64 7.82 18.19
N SER A 28 0.69 6.51 17.96
CA SER A 28 1.68 5.64 18.61
C SER A 28 3.12 5.99 18.23
N ARG A 29 3.32 6.61 17.06
CA ARG A 29 4.63 7.01 16.54
C ARG A 29 4.92 8.50 16.69
N ASN A 30 3.96 9.30 17.14
CA ASN A 30 4.03 10.75 17.14
C ASN A 30 4.35 11.31 15.73
N LEU A 31 3.67 10.76 14.72
CA LEU A 31 3.84 11.12 13.31
C LEU A 31 2.54 11.69 12.74
N VAL A 32 2.66 12.55 11.72
CA VAL A 32 1.54 13.05 10.93
C VAL A 32 1.94 12.99 9.46
N PHE A 33 1.13 12.33 8.63
CA PHE A 33 1.40 12.11 7.22
C PHE A 33 0.54 13.01 6.31
N ASN A 34 1.11 13.49 5.20
CA ASN A 34 0.33 14.07 4.10
C ASN A 34 -0.36 12.97 3.28
N ALA A 35 -1.16 13.39 2.31
CA ALA A 35 -1.91 12.48 1.45
C ALA A 35 -1.02 11.51 0.67
N GLU A 36 0.12 12.00 0.16
CA GLU A 36 1.05 11.24 -0.66
C GLU A 36 1.81 10.20 0.17
N GLN A 37 2.34 10.60 1.33
CA GLN A 37 3.00 9.70 2.29
C GLN A 37 2.06 8.57 2.75
N MET A 38 0.79 8.86 3.03
CA MET A 38 -0.19 7.82 3.37
C MET A 38 -0.40 6.84 2.20
N LEU A 39 -0.44 7.35 0.96
CA LEU A 39 -0.54 6.50 -0.23
C LEU A 39 0.68 5.57 -0.36
N GLU A 40 1.88 6.11 -0.20
CA GLU A 40 3.13 5.35 -0.27
C GLU A 40 3.15 4.21 0.75
N LEU A 41 2.76 4.47 2.00
CA LEU A 41 2.66 3.43 3.04
C LEU A 41 1.63 2.37 2.69
N LEU A 42 0.45 2.75 2.20
CA LEU A 42 -0.60 1.80 1.83
C LEU A 42 -0.23 0.96 0.60
N VAL A 43 0.54 1.51 -0.32
CA VAL A 43 1.07 0.78 -1.48
C VAL A 43 2.19 -0.19 -1.09
N ALA A 44 2.96 0.12 -0.05
CA ALA A 44 3.98 -0.76 0.49
C ALA A 44 3.43 -1.83 1.46
N LEU A 45 2.21 -1.64 1.97
CA LEU A 45 1.50 -2.56 2.87
C LEU A 45 1.44 -4.04 2.42
N PRO A 46 1.28 -4.43 1.13
CA PRO A 46 1.30 -5.84 0.76
C PRO A 46 2.63 -6.52 1.09
N VAL A 47 3.75 -5.77 1.07
CA VAL A 47 5.05 -6.29 1.49
C VAL A 47 5.10 -6.49 3.00
N VAL A 48 4.57 -5.53 3.77
CA VAL A 48 4.45 -5.65 5.23
C VAL A 48 3.69 -6.90 5.62
N ILE A 49 2.55 -7.15 4.97
CA ILE A 49 1.71 -8.31 5.23
C ILE A 49 2.46 -9.58 4.85
N GLY A 50 3.03 -9.65 3.64
CA GLY A 50 3.76 -10.83 3.17
C GLY A 50 4.89 -11.22 4.12
N VAL A 51 5.67 -10.25 4.62
CA VAL A 51 6.74 -10.51 5.61
C VAL A 51 6.19 -10.92 6.97
N ASN A 52 5.10 -10.29 7.43
CA ASN A 52 4.50 -10.62 8.72
C ASN A 52 3.96 -12.06 8.77
N LEU A 53 3.41 -12.56 7.66
CA LEU A 53 2.89 -13.93 7.53
C LEU A 53 3.99 -15.01 7.55
N ASP A 54 5.16 -14.70 6.99
CA ASP A 54 6.25 -15.67 6.82
C ASP A 54 7.04 -15.93 8.12
N HIS A 55 6.94 -15.06 9.13
CA HIS A 55 7.60 -15.16 10.45
C HIS A 55 9.14 -15.37 10.45
N GLN A 56 9.80 -15.51 9.29
CA GLN A 56 11.24 -15.67 9.10
C GLN A 56 11.89 -14.36 8.65
N ILE A 57 11.95 -13.40 9.57
CA ILE A 57 12.37 -12.03 9.25
C ILE A 57 13.89 -11.96 8.96
N ASP A 58 14.72 -12.77 9.62
CA ASP A 58 16.14 -12.41 9.81
C ASP A 58 17.08 -12.49 8.58
N PHE A 59 16.79 -13.26 7.53
CA PHE A 59 17.77 -13.44 6.41
C PHE A 59 17.44 -12.65 5.13
N PHE A 60 16.18 -12.23 4.94
CA PHE A 60 15.73 -11.56 3.71
C PHE A 60 15.14 -10.16 3.95
N GLU A 61 14.94 -9.73 5.20
CA GLU A 61 14.30 -8.46 5.56
C GLU A 61 14.86 -7.26 4.79
N GLU A 62 16.18 -7.05 4.75
CA GLU A 62 16.75 -5.85 4.09
C GLU A 62 16.44 -5.84 2.59
N ARG A 63 16.50 -6.99 1.91
CA ARG A 63 16.15 -7.10 0.48
C ARG A 63 14.66 -6.90 0.22
N VAL A 64 13.81 -7.39 1.12
CA VAL A 64 12.36 -7.23 1.01
C VAL A 64 11.93 -5.80 1.32
N LEU A 65 12.57 -5.15 2.30
CA LEU A 65 12.37 -3.72 2.60
C LEU A 65 12.88 -2.83 1.46
N ASP A 66 14.03 -3.13 0.87
CA ASP A 66 14.51 -2.47 -0.36
C ASP A 66 13.51 -2.62 -1.50
N HIS A 67 12.95 -3.82 -1.66
CA HIS A 67 11.93 -4.09 -2.65
C HIS A 67 10.64 -3.29 -2.37
N ALA A 68 10.19 -3.21 -1.13
CA ALA A 68 9.02 -2.42 -0.75
C ALA A 68 9.21 -0.92 -1.02
N ALA A 69 10.37 -0.38 -0.63
CA ALA A 69 10.74 1.01 -0.92
C ALA A 69 10.78 1.26 -2.43
N LYS A 70 11.31 0.30 -3.20
CA LYS A 70 11.29 0.37 -4.67
C LYS A 70 9.86 0.32 -5.22
N VAL A 71 8.99 -0.56 -4.73
CA VAL A 71 7.59 -0.67 -5.19
C VAL A 71 6.82 0.61 -4.87
N ALA A 72 6.96 1.16 -3.66
CA ALA A 72 6.34 2.44 -3.30
C ALA A 72 6.86 3.58 -4.18
N SER A 73 8.19 3.67 -4.36
CA SER A 73 8.82 4.65 -5.24
C SER A 73 8.39 4.49 -6.69
N GLN A 74 8.30 3.26 -7.22
CA GLN A 74 7.85 3.00 -8.59
C GLN A 74 6.38 3.34 -8.76
N PHE A 75 5.54 3.03 -7.77
CA PHE A 75 4.15 3.43 -7.81
C PHE A 75 4.02 4.94 -7.88
N TYR A 76 4.69 5.66 -6.98
CA TYR A 76 4.62 7.11 -6.95
C TYR A 76 5.18 7.75 -8.23
N ASN A 77 6.34 7.29 -8.73
CA ASN A 77 6.98 7.90 -9.90
C ASN A 77 6.43 7.44 -11.27
N GLU A 78 5.90 6.22 -11.38
CA GLU A 78 5.45 5.66 -12.67
C GLU A 78 3.93 5.64 -12.82
N GLN A 79 3.16 5.58 -11.72
CA GLN A 79 1.70 5.51 -11.77
C GLN A 79 1.03 6.85 -11.51
N LEU A 80 1.65 7.74 -10.74
CA LEU A 80 1.17 9.11 -10.61
C LEU A 80 1.84 9.96 -11.70
N ASN A 81 1.03 10.44 -12.65
CA ASN A 81 1.46 11.41 -13.64
C ASN A 81 1.25 12.85 -13.13
N GLU A 82 1.69 13.85 -13.91
CA GLU A 82 1.55 15.26 -13.55
C GLU A 82 0.10 15.66 -13.20
N ASP A 83 -0.89 15.12 -13.92
CA ASP A 83 -2.32 15.41 -13.69
C ASP A 83 -2.80 14.83 -12.34
N THR A 84 -2.38 13.62 -11.97
CA THR A 84 -2.69 13.06 -10.65
C THR A 84 -1.96 13.79 -9.52
N HIS A 85 -0.68 14.17 -9.69
CA HIS A 85 0.00 15.00 -8.69
C HIS A 85 -0.67 16.37 -8.51
N ALA A 86 -1.13 16.99 -9.60
CA ALA A 86 -1.87 18.25 -9.53
C ALA A 86 -3.17 18.12 -8.72
N LEU A 87 -3.81 16.95 -8.75
CA LEU A 87 -4.99 16.64 -7.94
C LEU A 87 -4.63 16.52 -6.45
N PHE A 88 -3.57 15.77 -6.11
CA PHE A 88 -3.11 15.62 -4.73
C PHE A 88 -2.64 16.94 -4.10
N LYS A 89 -1.99 17.81 -4.87
CA LYS A 89 -1.58 19.16 -4.42
C LYS A 89 -2.74 20.08 -4.03
N ARG A 90 -3.98 19.75 -4.38
CA ARG A 90 -5.18 20.50 -3.96
C ARG A 90 -5.74 20.05 -2.62
N ILE A 91 -5.25 18.93 -2.09
CA ILE A 91 -5.68 18.39 -0.80
C ILE A 91 -5.01 19.18 0.32
N ALA A 92 -5.80 19.53 1.34
CA ALA A 92 -5.27 20.26 2.48
C ALA A 92 -4.28 19.39 3.27
N GLU A 93 -3.09 19.94 3.50
CA GLU A 93 -2.06 19.32 4.33
C GLU A 93 -2.30 19.62 5.81
N PRO A 94 -2.22 18.62 6.70
CA PRO A 94 -2.24 18.86 8.14
C PRO A 94 -1.02 19.65 8.61
N ASP A 95 -1.20 20.46 9.66
CA ASP A 95 -0.07 21.07 10.37
C ASP A 95 0.86 20.00 10.94
N ASN A 96 2.17 20.30 10.95
CA ASN A 96 3.23 19.43 11.46
C ASN A 96 3.37 18.08 10.73
N THR A 97 2.95 18.03 9.46
CA THR A 97 3.27 16.90 8.58
C THR A 97 4.79 16.64 8.55
N MET A 98 5.17 15.37 8.57
CA MET A 98 6.56 14.94 8.41
C MET A 98 7.14 15.48 7.10
N ASN A 99 8.36 16.00 7.15
CA ASN A 99 9.06 16.47 5.96
C ASN A 99 9.38 15.30 5.02
N ASP A 100 9.11 15.43 3.71
CA ASP A 100 9.33 14.35 2.74
C ASP A 100 10.77 13.83 2.71
N SER A 101 11.77 14.71 2.89
CA SER A 101 13.18 14.28 2.93
C SER A 101 13.49 13.40 4.15
N VAL A 102 12.80 13.62 5.26
CA VAL A 102 12.88 12.80 6.47
C VAL A 102 12.10 11.50 6.26
N PHE A 103 10.89 11.59 5.70
CA PHE A 103 10.06 10.43 5.40
C PHE A 103 10.78 9.41 4.50
N VAL A 104 11.45 9.85 3.43
CA VAL A 104 12.21 8.94 2.55
C VAL A 104 13.36 8.26 3.28
N GLN A 105 14.06 8.96 4.18
CA GLN A 105 15.14 8.40 4.98
C GLN A 105 14.62 7.39 6.00
N ASP A 106 13.48 7.70 6.62
CA ASP A 106 12.86 6.89 7.67
C ASP A 106 11.92 5.81 7.12
N PHE A 107 11.63 5.80 5.81
CA PHE A 107 10.64 4.89 5.21
C PHE A 107 10.88 3.42 5.56
N LYS A 108 12.14 2.96 5.48
CA LYS A 108 12.50 1.59 5.88
C LYS A 108 12.26 1.34 7.38
N HIS A 109 12.55 2.32 8.23
CA HIS A 109 12.31 2.22 9.66
C HIS A 109 10.81 2.16 9.96
N GLU A 110 10.00 2.95 9.24
CA GLU A 110 8.55 2.88 9.31
C GLU A 110 8.03 1.52 8.88
N MET A 111 8.51 0.99 7.76
CA MET A 111 8.12 -0.33 7.28
C MET A 111 8.44 -1.45 8.27
N ARG A 112 9.61 -1.40 8.94
CA ARG A 112 9.96 -2.34 10.02
C ARG A 112 8.99 -2.25 11.19
N PHE A 113 8.67 -1.05 11.61
CA PHE A 113 7.70 -0.86 12.68
C PHE A 113 6.31 -1.35 12.24
N MET A 114 5.89 -1.10 11.00
CA MET A 114 4.64 -1.62 10.46
C MET A 114 4.62 -3.15 10.48
N ILE A 115 5.70 -3.83 10.08
CA ILE A 115 5.80 -5.31 10.11
C ILE A 115 5.64 -5.83 11.54
N THR A 116 6.37 -5.25 12.50
CA THR A 116 6.36 -5.70 13.90
C THR A 116 5.06 -5.37 14.64
N SER A 117 4.36 -4.30 14.23
CA SER A 117 3.10 -3.85 14.84
C SER A 117 1.86 -4.21 14.02
N PHE A 118 2.01 -4.93 12.90
CA PHE A 118 0.93 -5.17 11.95
C PHE A 118 -0.28 -5.78 12.63
N ALA A 119 -0.10 -6.85 13.42
CA ALA A 119 -1.19 -7.51 14.14
C ALA A 119 -1.99 -6.57 15.06
N THR A 120 -1.31 -5.58 15.68
CA THR A 120 -1.96 -4.59 16.56
C THR A 120 -2.85 -3.63 15.78
N TYR A 121 -2.43 -3.23 14.58
CA TYR A 121 -3.10 -2.22 13.77
C TYR A 121 -3.76 -2.78 12.51
N GLN A 122 -3.86 -4.10 12.37
CA GLN A 122 -4.24 -4.77 11.14
C GLN A 122 -5.58 -4.27 10.63
N GLU A 123 -6.61 -4.22 11.47
CA GLU A 123 -7.95 -3.78 11.06
C GLU A 123 -7.94 -2.36 10.47
N HIS A 124 -7.19 -1.44 11.08
CA HIS A 124 -7.06 -0.06 10.62
C HIS A 124 -6.32 0.03 9.28
N TRP A 125 -5.24 -0.72 9.12
CA TRP A 125 -4.50 -0.78 7.86
C TRP A 125 -5.36 -1.35 6.72
N LEU A 126 -6.12 -2.41 6.98
CA LEU A 126 -6.98 -3.02 5.98
C LEU A 126 -8.16 -2.11 5.61
N LYS A 127 -8.76 -1.39 6.55
CA LYS A 127 -9.80 -0.38 6.27
C LYS A 127 -9.26 0.81 5.48
N ALA A 128 -8.08 1.32 5.84
CA ALA A 128 -7.42 2.38 5.07
C ALA A 128 -7.16 1.95 3.61
N LEU A 129 -6.74 0.69 3.41
CA LEU A 129 -6.52 0.13 2.09
C LEU A 129 -7.83 0.01 1.27
N GLN A 130 -8.95 -0.33 1.92
CA GLN A 130 -10.27 -0.34 1.27
C GLN A 130 -10.63 1.04 0.71
N TYR A 131 -10.43 2.10 1.49
CA TYR A 131 -10.64 3.48 1.02
C TYR A 131 -9.70 3.86 -0.12
N LEU A 132 -8.45 3.38 -0.11
CA LEU A 132 -7.51 3.58 -1.22
C LEU A 132 -8.02 2.95 -2.53
N TRP A 133 -8.61 1.77 -2.50
CA TRP A 133 -9.15 1.19 -3.75
C TRP A 133 -10.33 1.97 -4.31
N GLU A 134 -11.12 2.62 -3.45
CA GLU A 134 -12.21 3.48 -3.93
C GLU A 134 -11.68 4.71 -4.68
N LEU A 135 -10.40 5.05 -4.55
CA LEU A 135 -9.75 6.09 -5.36
C LEU A 135 -9.47 5.63 -6.80
N GLU A 136 -9.44 4.33 -7.08
CA GLU A 136 -9.01 3.80 -8.39
C GLU A 136 -9.79 4.40 -9.58
N PRO A 137 -11.13 4.54 -9.56
CA PRO A 137 -11.86 5.15 -10.68
C PRO A 137 -11.45 6.60 -10.93
N LEU A 138 -11.17 7.35 -9.86
CA LEU A 138 -10.70 8.73 -9.96
C LEU A 138 -9.27 8.78 -10.49
N LEU A 139 -8.36 7.94 -9.98
CA LEU A 139 -6.98 7.87 -10.48
C LEU A 139 -6.94 7.48 -11.96
N LYS A 140 -7.77 6.53 -12.41
CA LYS A 140 -7.90 6.14 -13.82
C LYS A 140 -8.45 7.25 -14.71
N LYS A 141 -9.32 8.12 -14.18
CA LYS A 141 -9.82 9.28 -14.91
C LYS A 141 -8.71 10.27 -15.25
N TYR A 142 -7.73 10.45 -14.36
CA TYR A 142 -6.59 11.37 -14.52
C TYR A 142 -5.34 10.70 -15.10
N ASN A 143 -5.25 9.37 -15.02
CA ASN A 143 -4.24 8.55 -15.68
C ASN A 143 -4.89 7.27 -16.25
N PRO A 144 -5.28 7.25 -17.54
CA PRO A 144 -5.91 6.08 -18.15
C PRO A 144 -5.06 4.80 -18.13
N PHE A 145 -3.74 4.93 -17.97
CA PHE A 145 -2.80 3.81 -17.89
C PHE A 145 -2.54 3.33 -16.46
N PHE A 146 -3.24 3.91 -15.48
CA PHE A 146 -3.13 3.52 -14.08
C PHE A 146 -3.49 2.05 -13.89
N LYS A 147 -2.54 1.27 -13.37
CA LYS A 147 -2.74 -0.16 -13.14
C LYS A 147 -3.73 -0.36 -12.00
N PRO A 148 -4.56 -1.42 -12.04
CA PRO A 148 -5.50 -1.70 -10.96
C PRO A 148 -4.78 -1.94 -9.62
N LEU A 149 -5.14 -1.18 -8.59
CA LEU A 149 -4.49 -1.20 -7.27
C LEU A 149 -4.63 -2.57 -6.62
N ARG A 150 -5.84 -3.13 -6.65
CA ARG A 150 -6.14 -4.46 -6.07
C ARG A 150 -5.28 -5.53 -6.71
N LYS A 151 -5.16 -5.51 -8.03
CA LYS A 151 -4.35 -6.49 -8.76
C LYS A 151 -2.88 -6.39 -8.39
N SER A 152 -2.31 -5.18 -8.41
CA SER A 152 -0.91 -4.97 -8.03
C SER A 152 -0.61 -5.32 -6.57
N PHE A 153 -1.57 -5.09 -5.68
CA PHE A 153 -1.48 -5.50 -4.26
C PHE A 153 -1.39 -7.02 -4.13
N VAL A 154 -2.30 -7.73 -4.80
CA VAL A 154 -2.34 -9.20 -4.83
C VAL A 154 -1.06 -9.78 -5.43
N GLU A 155 -0.64 -9.30 -6.60
CA GLU A 155 0.61 -9.70 -7.27
C GLU A 155 1.83 -9.53 -6.33
N THR A 156 1.88 -8.42 -5.60
CA THR A 156 2.99 -8.13 -4.69
C THR A 156 2.98 -9.06 -3.47
N MET A 157 1.82 -9.28 -2.84
CA MET A 157 1.69 -10.24 -1.74
C MET A 157 2.15 -11.64 -2.14
N TYR A 158 1.69 -12.13 -3.29
CA TYR A 158 2.06 -13.44 -3.80
C TYR A 158 3.54 -13.54 -4.13
N MET A 159 4.13 -12.52 -4.75
CA MET A 159 5.55 -12.50 -5.06
C MET A 159 6.41 -12.60 -3.80
N ILE A 160 6.05 -11.88 -2.73
CA ILE A 160 6.77 -11.96 -1.44
C ILE A 160 6.63 -13.35 -0.83
N LEU A 161 5.42 -13.90 -0.82
CA LEU A 161 5.15 -15.23 -0.27
C LEU A 161 5.93 -16.33 -1.01
N LEU A 162 5.90 -16.32 -2.35
CA LEU A 162 6.65 -17.27 -3.18
C LEU A 162 8.17 -17.12 -3.01
N SER A 163 8.66 -15.88 -2.89
CA SER A 163 10.09 -15.60 -2.73
C SER A 163 10.64 -16.09 -1.39
N ASN A 164 9.81 -16.08 -0.35
CA ASN A 164 10.24 -16.38 1.01
C ASN A 164 9.93 -17.83 1.43
N SER A 165 8.69 -18.25 1.26
CA SER A 165 8.17 -19.52 1.81
C SER A 165 8.01 -20.60 0.73
N GLY A 166 8.09 -20.23 -0.55
CA GLY A 166 7.75 -21.11 -1.66
C GLY A 166 6.24 -21.35 -1.75
N ASP A 167 5.83 -22.49 -2.31
CA ASP A 167 4.41 -22.89 -2.41
C ASP A 167 3.94 -23.60 -1.13
N ASP A 168 4.16 -22.96 0.03
CA ASP A 168 3.67 -23.47 1.31
C ASP A 168 2.17 -23.18 1.46
N LYS A 169 1.43 -24.22 1.86
CA LYS A 169 -0.03 -24.19 1.99
C LYS A 169 -0.48 -23.34 3.17
N ILE A 170 0.30 -23.28 4.25
CA ILE A 170 -0.13 -22.57 5.48
C ILE A 170 -0.15 -21.06 5.23
N GLU A 171 0.94 -20.51 4.72
CA GLU A 171 1.11 -19.10 4.41
C GLU A 171 0.13 -18.68 3.30
N THR A 172 -0.08 -19.54 2.30
CA THR A 172 -1.08 -19.33 1.24
C THR A 172 -2.50 -19.21 1.81
N GLU A 173 -2.88 -20.07 2.76
CA GLU A 173 -4.17 -19.98 3.44
C GLU A 173 -4.31 -18.70 4.28
N GLN A 174 -3.24 -18.27 4.95
CA GLN A 174 -3.26 -17.03 5.74
C GLN A 174 -3.38 -15.78 4.87
N MET A 175 -2.64 -15.71 3.76
CA MET A 175 -2.80 -14.66 2.76
C MET A 175 -4.22 -14.62 2.21
N ASN A 176 -4.80 -15.77 1.85
CA ASN A 176 -6.19 -15.83 1.38
C ASN A 176 -7.19 -15.31 2.42
N LYS A 177 -6.94 -15.49 3.72
CA LYS A 177 -7.76 -14.88 4.79
C LYS A 177 -7.63 -13.35 4.79
N VAL A 178 -6.43 -12.80 4.64
CA VAL A 178 -6.22 -11.35 4.53
C VAL A 178 -6.93 -10.80 3.29
N LEU A 179 -6.76 -11.45 2.13
CA LEU A 179 -7.43 -11.08 0.88
C LEU A 179 -8.96 -11.13 1.01
N ALA A 180 -9.50 -12.12 1.72
CA ALA A 180 -10.93 -12.21 2.00
C ALA A 180 -11.44 -11.08 2.90
N GLN A 181 -10.69 -10.66 3.94
CA GLN A 181 -11.02 -9.48 4.76
C GLN A 181 -11.03 -8.20 3.93
N LEU A 182 -10.16 -8.18 2.93
CA LEU A 182 -10.04 -7.15 1.90
C LEU A 182 -11.14 -7.26 0.82
N GLY A 183 -12.04 -8.25 0.89
CA GLY A 183 -13.10 -8.44 -0.12
C GLY A 183 -12.55 -8.80 -1.51
N ILE A 184 -11.32 -9.29 -1.58
CA ILE A 184 -10.66 -9.77 -2.79
C ILE A 184 -10.83 -11.29 -2.84
N GLN A 185 -11.43 -11.77 -3.92
CA GLN A 185 -11.46 -13.20 -4.25
C GLN A 185 -10.48 -13.42 -5.38
N VAL A 186 -9.43 -14.19 -5.12
CA VAL A 186 -8.47 -14.63 -6.14
C VAL A 186 -8.86 -16.05 -6.51
N ASP A 187 -9.04 -16.31 -7.81
CA ASP A 187 -9.27 -17.67 -8.30
C ASP A 187 -7.94 -18.39 -8.59
N ASP A 188 -8.01 -19.72 -8.69
CA ASP A 188 -6.84 -20.55 -8.94
C ASP A 188 -6.14 -20.21 -10.27
N ALA A 189 -6.86 -19.66 -11.25
CA ALA A 189 -6.29 -19.31 -12.56
C ALA A 189 -5.46 -18.01 -12.49
N GLU A 190 -5.92 -17.01 -11.74
CA GLU A 190 -5.16 -15.80 -11.45
C GLU A 190 -3.91 -16.13 -10.61
N PHE A 191 -4.04 -17.06 -9.65
CA PHE A 191 -2.90 -17.55 -8.88
C PHE A 191 -1.81 -18.19 -9.75
N GLU A 192 -2.19 -19.08 -10.67
CA GLU A 192 -1.24 -19.69 -11.60
C GLU A 192 -0.61 -18.69 -12.57
N GLN A 193 -1.34 -17.65 -13.00
CA GLN A 193 -0.77 -16.57 -13.81
C GLN A 193 0.28 -15.77 -13.06
N ILE A 194 0.07 -15.50 -11.78
CA ILE A 194 1.02 -14.79 -10.93
C ILE A 194 2.26 -15.65 -10.67
N LYS A 195 2.11 -16.95 -10.41
CA LYS A 195 3.26 -17.88 -10.32
C LYS A 195 4.13 -17.84 -11.58
N GLN A 196 3.50 -17.83 -12.75
CA GLN A 196 4.20 -17.79 -14.04
C GLN A 196 4.88 -16.44 -14.33
N SER A 197 4.35 -15.33 -13.80
CA SER A 197 4.95 -14.00 -13.99
C SER A 197 6.17 -13.78 -13.10
N VAL A 198 6.20 -14.38 -11.91
CA VAL A 198 7.29 -14.28 -10.94
C VAL A 198 8.44 -15.26 -11.24
N ALA A 199 8.17 -16.38 -11.92
CA ALA A 199 9.19 -17.37 -12.29
C ALA A 199 10.06 -16.98 -13.52
N LYS A 200 9.87 -15.79 -14.09
CA LYS A 200 10.63 -15.25 -15.24
C LYS A 200 11.62 -14.19 -14.80
#